data_AF-A0A7Y7A988-F1
#
_entry.id   AF-A0A7Y7A988-F1
#
_cell.length_a   1.000
_cell.length_b   1.000
_cell.length_c   1.000
_cell.angle_alpha   90.00
_cell.angle_beta   90.00
_cell.angle_gamma   90.00
#
_symmetry.space_group_name_H-M   'P 1'
#
loop_
_entity.id
_entity.type
_entity.pdbx_description
1 polymer ?
#
loop_
_entity_poly.entity_id
_entity_poly.type
_entity_poly.pdbx_seq_one_letter_code
_entity_poly.pdbx_strand_id
1 'polypeptide(L)'
;MSGFELLLKYFPDLSDQQKQQFEQLEALYTEWNAQINVISRKDTDNFYERHVLHSLAIAKVMQFADGSKVLDIGTGGGFPGIPLAILFPNCDFLLVDSIGKKIKVVNEVAKALG
;
A
#
# COMPACT_ATOMS: atom_id res chain seq x y z
N MET A 1 -3.16 7.33 -19.39
CA MET A 1 -2.07 7.19 -18.41
C MET A 1 -2.45 5.98 -17.58
N SER A 2 -1.61 4.96 -17.50
CA SER A 2 -1.86 3.80 -16.63
C SER A 2 -1.86 4.24 -15.15
N GLY A 3 -2.46 3.44 -14.26
CA GLY A 3 -2.44 3.76 -12.82
C GLY A 3 -1.02 3.88 -12.27
N PHE A 4 -0.09 3.05 -12.76
CA PHE A 4 1.31 3.12 -12.39
C PHE A 4 2.04 4.35 -12.95
N GLU A 5 1.78 4.76 -14.19
CA GLU A 5 2.31 6.02 -14.74
C GLU A 5 1.84 7.23 -13.92
N LEU A 6 0.61 7.20 -13.40
CA LEU A 6 0.09 8.24 -12.53
C LEU A 6 0.85 8.29 -11.19
N LEU A 7 1.23 7.13 -10.63
CA LEU A 7 2.09 7.06 -9.45
C LEU A 7 3.45 7.73 -9.70
N LEU A 8 4.12 7.36 -10.79
CA LEU A 8 5.45 7.89 -11.15
C LEU A 8 5.42 9.40 -11.42
N LYS A 9 4.30 9.93 -11.93
CA LYS A 9 4.13 11.38 -12.09
C LYS A 9 4.26 12.14 -10.77
N TYR A 10 3.74 11.59 -9.67
CA TYR A 10 3.78 12.24 -8.36
C TYR A 10 4.98 11.80 -7.51
N PHE A 11 5.53 10.62 -7.75
CA PHE A 11 6.70 10.06 -7.05
C PHE A 11 7.76 9.61 -8.08
N PRO A 12 8.48 10.56 -8.71
CA PRO A 12 9.42 10.23 -9.78
C PRO A 12 10.71 9.57 -9.28
N ASP A 13 11.09 9.81 -8.02
CA ASP A 13 12.37 9.40 -7.44
C ASP A 13 12.32 8.03 -6.73
N LEU A 14 11.33 7.19 -7.04
CA LEU A 14 11.24 5.84 -6.48
C LEU A 14 12.43 4.98 -6.93
N SER A 15 12.95 4.18 -6.00
CA SER A 15 13.97 3.17 -6.33
C SER A 15 13.39 2.07 -7.22
N ASP A 16 14.25 1.31 -7.89
CA ASP A 16 13.79 0.21 -8.75
C ASP A 16 13.05 -0.87 -7.95
N GLN A 17 13.48 -1.14 -6.72
CA GLN A 17 12.78 -2.03 -5.80
C GLN A 17 11.37 -1.51 -5.46
N GLN A 18 11.24 -0.21 -5.14
CA GLN A 18 9.94 0.39 -4.83
C GLN A 18 9.01 0.37 -6.03
N LYS A 19 9.52 0.66 -7.24
CA LYS A 19 8.75 0.55 -8.49
C LYS A 19 8.23 -0.86 -8.66
N GLN A 20 9.09 -1.87 -8.53
CA GLN A 20 8.71 -3.27 -8.65
C GLN A 20 7.66 -3.67 -7.60
N GLN A 21 7.77 -3.20 -6.36
CA GLN A 21 6.79 -3.46 -5.31
C GLN A 21 5.43 -2.81 -5.64
N PHE A 22 5.43 -1.55 -6.08
CA PHE A 22 4.19 -0.85 -6.45
C PHE A 22 3.51 -1.44 -7.68
N GLU A 23 4.26 -1.87 -8.70
CA GLU A 23 3.72 -2.54 -9.89
C GLU A 23 3.00 -3.85 -9.54
N GLN A 24 3.49 -4.58 -8.54
CA GLN A 24 2.89 -5.84 -8.10
C GLN A 24 1.59 -5.66 -7.31
N LEU A 25 1.38 -4.50 -6.68
CA LEU A 25 0.25 -4.30 -5.77
C LEU A 25 -1.10 -4.54 -6.42
N GLU A 26 -1.34 -4.00 -7.63
CA GLU A 26 -2.64 -4.09 -8.28
C GLU A 26 -3.04 -5.55 -8.56
N ALA A 27 -2.11 -6.38 -9.03
CA ALA A 27 -2.35 -7.79 -9.27
C ALA A 27 -2.63 -8.55 -7.97
N LEU A 28 -1.80 -8.33 -6.93
CA LEU A 28 -1.96 -8.95 -5.61
C LEU A 28 -3.32 -8.59 -5.00
N TYR A 29 -3.67 -7.30 -5.00
CA TYR A 29 -4.95 -6.86 -4.45
C TYR A 29 -6.13 -7.31 -5.29
N THR A 30 -6.01 -7.41 -6.61
CA THR A 30 -7.05 -7.98 -7.48
C THR A 30 -7.34 -9.44 -7.11
N GLU A 31 -6.29 -10.25 -6.95
CA GLU A 31 -6.40 -11.66 -6.55
C GLU A 31 -7.03 -11.80 -5.16
N TRP A 32 -6.52 -11.05 -4.18
CA TRP A 32 -7.04 -11.11 -2.82
C TRP A 32 -8.47 -10.58 -2.71
N ASN A 33 -8.82 -9.52 -3.45
CA ASN A 33 -10.16 -8.95 -3.42
C ASN A 33 -11.23 -9.90 -3.99
N ALA A 34 -10.85 -10.85 -4.86
CA ALA A 34 -11.73 -11.92 -5.31
C ALA A 34 -12.07 -12.94 -4.20
N GLN A 35 -11.22 -13.07 -3.19
CA GLN A 35 -11.39 -14.01 -2.07
C GLN A 35 -11.93 -13.32 -0.80
N ILE A 36 -11.40 -12.13 -0.51
CA ILE A 36 -11.65 -11.35 0.71
C ILE A 36 -11.85 -9.91 0.27
N ASN A 37 -13.08 -9.41 0.38
CA ASN A 37 -13.43 -8.04 0.01
C ASN A 37 -12.70 -7.01 0.91
N VAL A 38 -11.54 -6.54 0.45
CA VAL A 38 -10.67 -5.56 1.12
C VAL A 38 -10.76 -4.18 0.48
N ILE A 39 -11.14 -4.11 -0.79
CA ILE A 39 -11.30 -2.89 -1.58
C ILE A 39 -12.67 -2.91 -2.23
N SER A 40 -13.38 -1.77 -2.21
CA SER A 40 -14.69 -1.69 -2.86
C SER A 40 -14.56 -1.95 -4.36
N ARG A 41 -15.50 -2.70 -4.95
CA ARG A 41 -15.51 -2.98 -6.41
C ARG A 41 -15.57 -1.73 -7.28
N LYS A 42 -15.99 -0.58 -6.75
CA LYS A 42 -16.01 0.69 -7.48
C LYS A 42 -14.63 1.33 -7.56
N ASP A 43 -13.70 0.88 -6.72
CA ASP A 43 -12.36 1.46 -6.58
C ASP A 43 -11.28 0.60 -7.22
N THR A 44 -11.58 -0.64 -7.62
CA THR A 44 -10.62 -1.52 -8.29
C THR A 44 -10.08 -0.91 -9.58
N ASP A 45 -10.94 -0.28 -10.38
CA ASP A 45 -10.55 0.37 -11.64
C ASP A 45 -9.69 1.63 -11.42
N ASN A 46 -9.70 2.16 -10.20
CA ASN A 46 -8.94 3.35 -9.80
C ASN A 46 -7.99 3.03 -8.64
N PHE A 47 -7.46 1.79 -8.59
CA PHE A 47 -6.68 1.27 -7.47
C PHE A 47 -5.53 2.21 -7.08
N TYR A 48 -4.72 2.62 -8.06
CA TYR A 48 -3.58 3.50 -7.82
C TYR A 48 -3.99 4.88 -7.32
N GLU A 49 -5.05 5.48 -7.87
CA GLU A 49 -5.49 6.82 -7.45
C GLU A 49 -6.12 6.79 -6.05
N ARG A 50 -7.07 5.88 -5.82
CA ARG A 50 -7.92 5.86 -4.63
C ARG A 50 -7.29 5.20 -3.41
N HIS A 51 -6.33 4.31 -3.63
CA HIS A 51 -5.68 3.57 -2.54
C HIS A 51 -4.19 3.91 -2.44
N VAL A 52 -3.42 3.73 -3.51
CA VAL A 52 -1.95 3.92 -3.45
C VAL A 52 -1.60 5.39 -3.24
N LEU A 53 -1.98 6.27 -4.18
CA LEU A 53 -1.68 7.71 -4.11
C LEU A 53 -2.36 8.38 -2.92
N HIS A 54 -3.59 7.99 -2.60
CA HIS A 54 -4.26 8.49 -1.40
C HIS A 54 -3.46 8.16 -0.13
N SER A 55 -2.92 6.95 -0.01
CA SER A 55 -2.06 6.57 1.12
C SER A 55 -0.76 7.38 1.14
N LEU A 56 -0.12 7.53 -0.01
CA LEU A 56 1.14 8.25 -0.14
C LEU A 56 0.99 9.77 -0.01
N ALA A 57 -0.23 10.32 0.01
CA ALA A 57 -0.46 11.75 0.26
C ALA A 57 0.13 12.20 1.61
N ILE A 58 0.18 11.30 2.61
CA ILE A 58 0.83 11.55 3.90
C ILE A 58 2.32 11.90 3.70
N ALA A 59 3.00 11.21 2.78
CA ALA A 59 4.41 11.44 2.48
C ALA A 59 4.71 12.81 1.85
N LYS A 60 3.69 13.48 1.28
CA LYS A 60 3.83 14.84 0.74
C LYS A 60 3.85 15.93 1.81
N VAL A 61 3.35 15.63 3.01
CA VAL A 61 3.26 16.60 4.11
C VAL A 61 4.15 16.22 5.30
N MET A 62 4.51 14.93 5.41
CA MET A 62 5.31 14.39 6.50
C MET A 62 6.33 13.39 5.96
N GLN A 63 7.55 13.44 6.49
CA GLN A 63 8.58 12.44 6.28
C GLN A 63 8.81 11.69 7.59
N PHE A 64 8.96 10.36 7.52
CA PHE A 64 9.34 9.57 8.69
C PHE A 64 10.86 9.46 8.75
N ALA A 65 11.42 9.64 9.95
CA ALA A 65 12.85 9.39 10.16
C ALA A 65 13.13 7.89 10.22
N ASP A 66 14.30 7.46 9.78
CA ASP A 66 14.73 6.06 9.90
C ASP A 66 14.60 5.56 11.36
N GLY A 67 14.10 4.34 11.52
CA GLY A 67 13.80 3.73 12.82
C GLY A 67 12.50 4.23 13.48
N SER A 68 11.70 5.05 12.79
CA SER A 68 10.36 5.42 13.27
C SER A 68 9.46 4.21 13.39
N LYS A 69 8.63 4.20 14.44
CA LYS A 69 7.58 3.19 14.64
C LYS A 69 6.23 3.81 14.32
N VAL A 70 5.54 3.27 13.33
CA VAL A 70 4.27 3.80 12.83
C VAL A 70 3.17 2.79 13.05
N LEU A 71 2.06 3.23 13.65
CA LEU A 71 0.88 2.40 13.90
C LEU A 71 -0.26 2.83 12.98
N ASP A 72 -0.79 1.90 12.19
CA ASP A 72 -1.97 2.06 11.36
C ASP A 72 -3.15 1.29 11.98
N ILE A 73 -4.09 2.01 12.59
CA ILE A 73 -5.26 1.43 13.28
C ILE A 73 -6.46 1.46 12.34
N GLY A 74 -7.03 0.27 12.06
CA GLY A 74 -8.10 0.11 11.10
C GLY A 74 -7.58 0.04 9.67
N THR A 75 -6.40 -0.57 9.46
CA THR A 75 -5.71 -0.62 8.16
C THR A 75 -6.53 -1.29 7.04
N GLY A 76 -7.56 -2.05 7.39
CA GLY A 76 -8.36 -2.80 6.43
C GLY A 76 -7.49 -3.73 5.60
N GLY A 77 -7.46 -3.49 4.29
CA GLY A 77 -6.61 -4.23 3.36
C GLY A 77 -5.12 -3.90 3.43
N GLY A 78 -4.67 -3.03 4.32
CA GLY A 78 -3.28 -2.59 4.42
C GLY A 78 -3.07 -1.14 3.98
N PHE A 79 -4.11 -0.30 3.99
CA PHE A 79 -4.02 1.09 3.57
C PHE A 79 -4.30 2.01 4.75
N PRO A 80 -3.45 3.02 5.04
CA PRO A 80 -2.28 3.45 4.25
C PRO A 80 -0.96 2.70 4.54
N GLY A 81 -0.93 1.76 5.48
CA GLY A 81 0.30 1.15 5.98
C GLY A 81 1.23 0.51 4.94
N ILE A 82 0.72 -0.31 4.01
CA ILE A 82 1.54 -1.03 3.01
C ILE A 82 2.22 -0.05 2.02
N PRO A 83 1.51 0.89 1.36
CA PRO A 83 2.18 1.88 0.51
C PRO A 83 3.24 2.70 1.26
N LEU A 84 2.99 3.07 2.51
CA LEU A 84 3.95 3.82 3.30
C LEU A 84 5.16 2.97 3.70
N ALA A 85 4.98 1.68 4.01
CA ALA A 85 6.08 0.76 4.29
C ALA A 85 7.00 0.58 3.08
N ILE A 86 6.45 0.52 1.86
CA ILE A 86 7.25 0.52 0.63
C ILE A 86 8.05 1.81 0.49
N LEU A 87 7.42 2.96 0.74
CA LEU A 87 8.06 4.26 0.56
C LEU A 87 9.12 4.55 1.63
N PHE A 88 8.94 4.06 2.86
CA PHE A 88 9.80 4.28 4.01
C PHE A 88 10.33 2.93 4.57
N PRO A 89 11.23 2.26 3.83
CA PRO A 89 11.65 0.88 4.13
C PRO A 89 12.42 0.73 5.46
N ASN A 90 12.95 1.82 6.01
CA ASN A 90 13.68 1.84 7.28
C ASN A 90 12.78 2.12 8.50
N CYS A 91 11.46 2.13 8.33
CA CYS A 91 10.50 2.35 9.41
C CYS A 91 9.77 1.04 9.77
N ASP A 92 9.40 0.90 11.04
CA ASP A 92 8.63 -0.23 11.55
C ASP A 92 7.14 0.10 11.48
N PHE A 93 6.41 -0.52 10.55
CA PHE A 93 4.96 -0.35 10.43
C PHE A 93 4.21 -1.50 11.13
N LEU A 94 3.37 -1.15 12.10
CA LEU A 94 2.42 -2.05 12.75
C LEU A 94 1.01 -1.76 12.22
N LEU A 95 0.43 -2.73 11.52
CA LEU A 95 -0.89 -2.63 10.91
C LEU A 95 -1.90 -3.44 11.73
N VAL A 96 -2.96 -2.78 12.20
CA VAL A 96 -3.97 -3.37 13.10
C VAL A 96 -5.37 -3.24 12.51
N ASP A 97 -6.15 -4.31 12.56
CA ASP A 97 -7.55 -4.34 12.16
C ASP A 97 -8.30 -5.38 13.01
N SER A 98 -9.59 -5.15 13.27
CA SER A 98 -10.41 -6.08 14.06
C SER A 98 -10.82 -7.33 13.28
N ILE A 99 -10.70 -7.31 11.95
CA ILE A 99 -11.11 -8.40 11.07
C ILE A 99 -9.88 -9.22 10.66
N GLY A 100 -9.68 -10.37 11.30
CA GLY A 100 -8.51 -11.22 11.08
C GLY A 100 -8.30 -11.69 9.63
N LYS A 101 -9.38 -11.86 8.84
CA LYS A 101 -9.26 -12.18 7.40
C LYS A 101 -8.58 -11.05 6.61
N LYS A 102 -8.79 -9.78 6.98
CA LYS A 102 -8.13 -8.66 6.32
C LYS A 102 -6.65 -8.61 6.68
N ILE A 103 -6.32 -8.84 7.96
CA ILE A 103 -4.92 -8.99 8.40
C ILE A 103 -4.22 -10.14 7.68
N LYS A 104 -4.91 -11.24 7.37
CA LYS A 104 -4.36 -12.29 6.51
C LYS A 104 -3.93 -11.74 5.14
N VAL A 105 -4.76 -10.94 4.49
CA VAL A 105 -4.41 -10.29 3.20
C VAL A 105 -3.18 -9.42 3.35
N VAL A 106 -3.14 -8.56 4.39
CA VAL A 106 -1.98 -7.69 4.66
C VAL A 106 -0.69 -8.49 4.79
N ASN A 107 -0.71 -9.58 5.56
CA ASN A 107 0.47 -10.42 5.76
C ASN A 107 0.93 -11.12 4.47
N GLU A 108 0.00 -11.61 3.65
CA GLU A 108 0.35 -12.28 2.38
C GLU A 108 0.85 -11.28 1.34
N VAL A 109 0.28 -10.07 1.28
CA VAL A 109 0.77 -8.98 0.45
C VAL A 109 2.17 -8.57 0.89
N ALA A 110 2.40 -8.32 2.18
CA ALA A 110 3.72 -7.96 2.70
C ALA A 110 4.76 -9.05 2.38
N LYS A 111 4.41 -10.33 2.58
CA LYS A 111 5.29 -11.46 2.26
C LYS A 111 5.62 -11.56 0.77
N ALA A 112 4.68 -11.23 -0.12
CA ALA A 112 4.90 -11.27 -1.56
C ALA A 112 5.83 -10.14 -2.05
N LEU A 113 5.81 -8.99 -1.38
CA LEU A 113 6.60 -7.81 -1.75
C LEU A 113 8.06 -7.87 -1.25
N GLY A 114 8.38 -8.81 -0.38
CA GLY A 114 9.70 -8.97 0.25
C GLY A 114 9.95 -7.94 1.34
#